data_AF-A0A6A3GUD6-F1
#
_entry.id   AF-A0A6A3GUD6-F1
#
_cell.length_a   1.000
_cell.length_b   1.000
_cell.length_c   1.000
_cell.angle_alpha   90.00
_cell.angle_beta   90.00
_cell.angle_gamma   90.00
#
_symmetry.space_group_name_H-M   'P 1'
#
loop_
_entity.id
_entity.type
_entity.pdbx_description
1 polymer ?
#
loop_
_entity_poly.entity_id
_entity_poly.type
_entity_poly.pdbx_seq_one_letter_code
_entity_poly.pdbx_strand_id
1 'polypeptide(L)'
;MATSALTRWLGNEAASGYLLTEIFLASPEAVKDVNSKRSAHVVIEDVVLVTQGKRAELQIDASGSSAVYVAAPDTAVSVQQLILEATESAKIEYSVESIDPRSELQMGAQGSSRIAVLSSTVKTSQLELDALNSGEICIDAQEVKATWRDIQGKKKVSMPNAVKKHGTTGCVASKLPARKAAQITAPPNFGHWIH
;
A
#
# COMPACT_ATOMS: atom_id res chain seq x y z
N MET A 1 -0.78 0.56 29.74
CA MET A 1 -0.71 1.87 29.06
C MET A 1 -1.58 1.79 27.84
N ALA A 2 -2.65 2.57 27.78
CA ALA A 2 -3.54 2.60 26.62
C ALA A 2 -2.92 3.54 25.57
N THR A 3 -2.51 2.99 24.43
CA THR A 3 -2.11 3.78 23.26
C THR A 3 -3.38 4.41 22.70
N SER A 4 -3.53 5.72 22.88
CA SER A 4 -4.55 6.50 22.19
C SER A 4 -4.24 6.46 20.70
N ALA A 5 -5.12 5.83 19.91
CA ALA A 5 -5.10 5.98 18.46
C ALA A 5 -5.53 7.42 18.14
N LEU A 6 -4.64 8.17 17.50
CA LEU A 6 -4.91 9.55 17.14
C LEU A 6 -5.59 9.60 15.77
N THR A 7 -6.91 9.49 15.72
CA THR A 7 -7.64 9.69 14.47
C THR A 7 -7.70 11.18 14.13
N ARG A 8 -7.25 11.56 12.93
CA ARG A 8 -7.31 12.93 12.41
C ARG A 8 -8.09 12.93 11.10
N TRP A 9 -9.14 13.76 11.04
CA TRP A 9 -9.93 13.97 9.83
C TRP A 9 -9.53 15.31 9.22
N LEU A 10 -9.02 15.28 7.99
CA LEU A 10 -8.79 16.48 7.19
C LEU A 10 -9.82 16.50 6.07
N GLY A 11 -10.63 17.55 6.01
CA GLY A 11 -11.71 17.72 5.04
C GLY A 11 -11.74 19.14 4.47
N ASN A 12 -12.26 19.29 3.25
CA ASN A 12 -12.50 20.56 2.59
C ASN A 12 -13.95 20.55 2.07
N GLU A 13 -14.70 21.64 2.28
CA GLU A 13 -16.08 21.80 1.82
C GLU A 13 -16.20 22.44 0.43
N ALA A 14 -15.07 22.85 -0.18
CA ALA A 14 -15.08 23.45 -1.51
C ALA A 14 -15.52 22.45 -2.59
N ALA A 15 -16.51 22.86 -3.40
CA ALA A 15 -17.02 22.07 -4.53
C ALA A 15 -15.97 21.88 -5.65
N SER A 16 -14.97 22.75 -5.71
CA SER A 16 -13.74 22.51 -6.48
C SER A 16 -12.61 23.38 -5.95
N GLY A 17 -11.37 23.04 -6.28
CA GLY A 17 -10.20 23.82 -5.88
C GLY A 17 -8.92 23.07 -6.19
N TYR A 18 -7.78 23.56 -5.70
CA TYR A 18 -6.52 22.81 -5.72
C TYR A 18 -6.15 22.47 -4.28
N LEU A 19 -5.85 21.21 -4.00
CA LEU A 19 -5.48 20.77 -2.67
C LEU A 19 -4.14 20.04 -2.70
N LEU A 20 -3.26 20.44 -1.79
CA LEU A 20 -2.11 19.66 -1.32
C LEU A 20 -2.22 19.62 0.19
N THR A 21 -2.20 18.41 0.76
CA THR A 21 -2.18 18.22 2.20
C THR A 21 -0.83 17.65 2.60
N GLU A 22 -0.15 18.32 3.52
CA GLU A 22 1.13 17.87 4.06
C GLU A 22 0.97 17.61 5.55
N ILE A 23 1.36 16.41 6.00
CA ILE A 23 1.25 15.99 7.39
C ILE A 23 2.66 15.71 7.89
N PHE A 24 3.06 16.43 8.93
CA PHE A 24 4.33 16.22 9.63
C PHE A 24 4.03 15.62 11.00
N LEU A 25 4.67 14.50 11.30
CA LEU A 25 4.49 13.81 12.57
C LEU A 25 5.62 14.19 13.52
N ALA A 26 5.28 14.47 14.77
CA ALA A 26 6.26 14.77 15.80
C ALA A 26 7.10 13.54 16.19
N SER A 27 6.53 12.34 16.04
CA SER A 27 7.18 11.08 16.36
C SER A 27 7.51 10.32 15.08
N PRO A 28 8.79 9.98 14.86
CA PRO A 28 9.19 9.10 13.77
C PRO A 28 8.63 7.68 13.98
N GLU A 29 8.47 6.93 12.89
CA GLU A 29 8.15 5.50 12.83
C GLU A 29 6.89 5.10 13.63
N ALA A 30 5.92 6.00 13.71
CA ALA A 30 4.77 5.87 14.61
C ALA A 30 3.51 5.32 13.93
N VAL A 31 3.41 5.41 12.60
CA VAL A 31 2.19 5.05 11.87
C VAL A 31 2.13 3.55 11.62
N LYS A 32 1.03 2.93 12.05
CA LYS A 32 0.78 1.48 11.92
C LYS A 32 -0.33 1.14 10.95
N ASP A 33 -1.21 2.09 10.68
CA ASP A 33 -2.40 1.92 9.86
C ASP A 33 -2.52 3.14 8.96
N VAL A 34 -2.62 2.89 7.65
CA VAL A 34 -2.89 3.89 6.63
C VAL A 34 -4.12 3.43 5.86
N ASN A 35 -5.16 4.25 5.86
CA ASN A 35 -6.38 3.97 5.11
C ASN A 35 -6.67 5.10 4.11
N SER A 36 -6.51 4.80 2.83
CA SER A 36 -6.78 5.73 1.72
C SER A 36 -8.01 5.27 0.95
N LYS A 37 -8.97 6.18 0.72
CA LYS A 37 -10.23 5.89 0.03
C LYS A 37 -10.51 6.92 -1.05
N ARG A 38 -11.47 6.61 -1.93
CA ARG A 38 -11.95 7.47 -3.01
C ARG A 38 -10.88 7.75 -4.06
N SER A 39 -10.22 8.90 -4.07
CA SER A 39 -9.33 9.30 -5.18
C SER A 39 -8.07 10.02 -4.71
N ALA A 40 -7.65 9.79 -3.46
CA ALA A 40 -6.46 10.43 -2.91
C ALA A 40 -5.17 9.78 -3.42
N HIS A 41 -4.16 10.60 -3.73
CA HIS A 41 -2.79 10.16 -3.91
C HIS A 41 -2.00 10.48 -2.63
N VAL A 42 -1.50 9.45 -1.96
CA VAL A 42 -0.77 9.55 -0.69
C VAL A 42 0.66 9.13 -0.94
N VAL A 43 1.62 10.00 -0.62
CA VAL A 43 3.05 9.66 -0.61
C VAL A 43 3.51 9.65 0.84
N ILE A 44 4.10 8.53 1.24
CA ILE A 44 4.63 8.29 2.57
C ILE A 44 6.15 8.22 2.41
N GLU A 45 6.81 9.26 2.91
CA GLU A 45 8.26 9.35 2.91
C GLU A 45 8.86 8.49 4.04
N ASP A 46 10.18 8.42 4.07
CA ASP A 46 10.92 7.70 5.09
C ASP A 46 10.58 8.17 6.51
N VAL A 47 10.79 7.29 7.49
CA VAL A 47 10.65 7.56 8.92
C VAL A 47 9.20 7.86 9.37
N VAL A 48 8.19 7.60 8.53
CA VAL A 48 6.76 7.76 8.90
C VAL A 48 6.15 6.48 9.48
N LEU A 49 6.30 5.36 8.77
CA LEU A 49 5.69 4.08 9.13
C LEU A 49 6.51 3.35 10.21
N VAL A 50 5.84 2.53 11.02
CA VAL A 50 6.54 1.58 11.87
C VAL A 50 7.26 0.56 10.98
N THR A 51 8.57 0.43 11.16
CA THR A 51 9.40 -0.48 10.35
C THR A 51 9.98 -1.61 11.20
N GLN A 52 9.97 -1.47 12.53
CA GLN A 52 10.59 -2.42 13.45
C GLN A 52 9.66 -2.78 14.62
N GLY A 53 9.67 -4.06 15.03
CA GLY A 53 9.07 -4.48 16.29
C GLY A 53 8.45 -5.87 16.27
N LYS A 54 8.76 -6.69 17.29
CA LYS A 54 8.30 -8.09 17.40
C LYS A 54 6.78 -8.27 17.57
N ARG A 55 6.05 -7.18 17.77
CA ARG A 55 4.58 -7.15 17.91
C ARG A 55 3.97 -6.01 17.08
N ALA A 56 4.78 -5.40 16.20
CA ALA A 56 4.29 -4.32 15.36
C ALA A 56 3.53 -4.94 14.19
N GLU A 57 2.34 -4.43 13.92
CA GLU A 57 1.56 -4.77 12.73
C GLU A 57 1.46 -3.48 11.93
N LEU A 58 1.81 -3.57 10.65
CA LEU A 58 1.70 -2.46 9.70
C LEU A 58 0.67 -2.84 8.65
N GLN A 59 -0.37 -2.03 8.52
CA GLN A 59 -1.45 -2.21 7.57
C GLN A 59 -1.60 -0.98 6.67
N ILE A 60 -1.75 -1.22 5.38
CA ILE A 60 -2.07 -0.19 4.38
C ILE A 60 -3.25 -0.66 3.55
N ASP A 61 -4.36 0.06 3.66
CA ASP A 61 -5.58 -0.16 2.89
C ASP A 61 -5.75 0.96 1.85
N ALA A 62 -6.01 0.58 0.61
CA ALA A 62 -6.37 1.49 -0.47
C ALA A 62 -7.66 1.03 -1.17
N SER A 63 -8.64 1.92 -1.32
CA SER A 63 -9.89 1.63 -2.05
C SER A 63 -10.34 2.77 -2.96
N GLY A 64 -11.34 2.52 -3.80
CA GLY A 64 -11.75 3.46 -4.84
C GLY A 64 -10.77 3.46 -6.02
N SER A 65 -10.29 4.66 -6.32
CA SER A 65 -9.24 5.02 -7.27
C SER A 65 -8.04 5.64 -6.56
N SER A 66 -7.91 5.44 -5.24
CA SER A 66 -6.79 5.99 -4.46
C SER A 66 -5.47 5.31 -4.82
N ALA A 67 -4.36 6.02 -4.61
CA ALA A 67 -3.02 5.49 -4.78
C ALA A 67 -2.16 5.82 -3.55
N VAL A 68 -1.52 4.81 -2.97
CA VAL A 68 -0.57 4.96 -1.85
C VAL A 68 0.83 4.58 -2.33
N TYR A 69 1.80 5.44 -2.07
CA TYR A 69 3.21 5.25 -2.39
C TYR A 69 4.03 5.32 -1.11
N VAL A 70 4.68 4.22 -0.72
CA VAL A 70 5.72 4.22 0.33
C VAL A 70 7.05 4.33 -0.39
N ALA A 71 7.78 5.42 -0.12
CA ALA A 71 9.02 5.78 -0.79
C ALA A 71 10.15 5.91 0.25
N ALA A 72 10.70 4.77 0.67
CA ALA A 72 11.74 4.68 1.67
C ALA A 72 12.81 3.64 1.26
N PRO A 73 13.51 3.84 0.11
CA PRO A 73 14.32 2.80 -0.54
C PRO A 73 15.51 2.30 0.29
N ASP A 74 15.93 3.06 1.30
CA ASP A 74 17.04 2.72 2.20
C ASP A 74 16.57 2.13 3.55
N THR A 75 15.29 1.76 3.66
CA THR A 75 14.66 1.36 4.92
C THR A 75 14.39 -0.13 4.97
N ALA A 76 14.87 -0.81 6.01
CA ALA A 76 14.58 -2.22 6.29
C ALA A 76 13.33 -2.39 7.17
N VAL A 77 12.42 -3.29 6.78
CA VAL A 77 11.15 -3.53 7.47
C VAL A 77 11.17 -4.90 8.16
N SER A 78 11.21 -4.94 9.49
CA SER A 78 11.10 -6.14 10.33
C SER A 78 10.03 -5.97 11.43
N VAL A 79 8.78 -6.12 11.01
CA VAL A 79 7.58 -6.09 11.86
C VAL A 79 7.09 -7.51 12.17
N GLN A 80 6.03 -7.66 12.96
CA GLN A 80 5.36 -8.94 13.14
C GLN A 80 4.57 -9.33 11.88
N GLN A 81 3.71 -8.41 11.40
CA GLN A 81 2.91 -8.58 10.19
C GLN A 81 2.95 -7.33 9.31
N LEU A 82 2.98 -7.54 8.00
CA LEU A 82 2.78 -6.51 6.99
C LEU A 82 1.57 -6.91 6.13
N ILE A 83 0.56 -6.05 6.09
CA ILE A 83 -0.70 -6.28 5.39
C ILE A 83 -0.91 -5.15 4.39
N LEU A 84 -1.07 -5.50 3.12
CA LEU A 84 -1.34 -4.55 2.04
C LEU A 84 -2.63 -4.95 1.32
N GLU A 85 -3.66 -4.10 1.37
CA GLU A 85 -4.97 -4.41 0.80
C GLU A 85 -5.39 -3.33 -0.19
N ALA A 86 -5.62 -3.72 -1.45
CA ALA A 86 -6.04 -2.82 -2.51
C ALA A 86 -7.32 -3.36 -3.15
N THR A 87 -8.39 -2.55 -3.14
CA THR A 87 -9.69 -2.91 -3.69
C THR A 87 -10.14 -1.94 -4.78
N GLU A 88 -11.15 -2.34 -5.56
CA GLU A 88 -11.68 -1.59 -6.70
C GLU A 88 -10.57 -1.29 -7.73
N SER A 89 -10.22 -0.03 -7.97
CA SER A 89 -9.15 0.40 -8.90
C SER A 89 -7.93 0.99 -8.19
N ALA A 90 -7.85 0.80 -6.87
CA ALA A 90 -6.82 1.41 -6.04
C ALA A 90 -5.42 0.83 -6.33
N LYS A 91 -4.39 1.58 -5.93
CA LYS A 91 -3.00 1.19 -6.11
C LYS A 91 -2.21 1.34 -4.81
N ILE A 92 -1.37 0.34 -4.51
CA ILE A 92 -0.31 0.44 -3.49
C ILE A 92 1.03 0.19 -4.18
N GLU A 93 2.01 1.07 -3.97
CA GLU A 93 3.41 0.87 -4.33
C GLU A 93 4.26 0.99 -3.08
N TYR A 94 4.92 -0.10 -2.68
CA TYR A 94 5.67 -0.21 -1.44
C TYR A 94 7.15 -0.40 -1.76
N SER A 95 7.93 0.68 -1.73
CA SER A 95 9.35 0.69 -2.07
C SER A 95 10.22 0.88 -0.83
N VAL A 96 10.98 -0.17 -0.50
CA VAL A 96 11.84 -0.24 0.70
C VAL A 96 13.11 -1.06 0.41
N GLU A 97 14.12 -1.00 1.28
CA GLU A 97 15.36 -1.78 1.09
C GLU A 97 15.08 -3.29 1.17
N SER A 98 14.42 -3.73 2.24
CA SER A 98 14.13 -5.15 2.51
C SER A 98 12.88 -5.34 3.37
N ILE A 99 12.25 -6.50 3.22
CA ILE A 99 11.02 -6.87 3.92
C ILE A 99 11.25 -8.22 4.60
N ASP A 100 11.19 -8.24 5.93
CA ASP A 100 11.30 -9.43 6.78
C ASP A 100 10.26 -9.46 7.93
N PRO A 101 8.93 -9.48 7.63
CA PRO A 101 7.90 -9.73 8.63
C PRO A 101 8.09 -11.10 9.28
N ARG A 102 7.95 -11.16 10.60
CA ARG A 102 8.24 -12.38 11.36
C ARG A 102 7.22 -13.49 11.11
N SER A 103 5.93 -13.17 11.18
CA SER A 103 4.88 -14.14 10.92
C SER A 103 4.40 -14.09 9.49
N GLU A 104 4.04 -12.91 8.99
CA GLU A 104 3.22 -12.85 7.78
C GLU A 104 3.46 -11.60 6.94
N LEU A 105 3.53 -11.85 5.63
CA LEU A 105 3.28 -10.84 4.61
C LEU A 105 2.00 -11.25 3.89
N GLN A 106 0.96 -10.42 4.04
CA GLN A 106 -0.31 -10.58 3.36
C GLN A 106 -0.47 -9.46 2.32
N MET A 107 -0.91 -9.84 1.11
CA MET A 107 -1.29 -8.87 0.09
C MET A 107 -2.57 -9.32 -0.62
N GLY A 108 -3.61 -8.50 -0.55
CA GLY A 108 -4.88 -8.71 -1.24
C GLY A 108 -5.12 -7.65 -2.31
N ALA A 109 -5.25 -8.07 -3.56
CA ALA A 109 -5.62 -7.22 -4.69
C ALA A 109 -6.95 -7.71 -5.29
N GLN A 110 -8.02 -6.94 -5.09
CA GLN A 110 -9.35 -7.24 -5.59
C GLN A 110 -9.88 -6.13 -6.51
N GLY A 111 -10.63 -6.51 -7.55
CA GLY A 111 -11.18 -5.57 -8.53
C GLY A 111 -10.24 -5.44 -9.71
N SER A 112 -9.88 -4.23 -10.12
CA SER A 112 -8.79 -3.90 -11.05
C SER A 112 -7.59 -3.26 -10.34
N SER A 113 -7.49 -3.44 -9.02
CA SER A 113 -6.46 -2.86 -8.17
C SER A 113 -5.08 -3.46 -8.42
N ARG A 114 -4.04 -2.76 -7.96
CA ARG A 114 -2.65 -3.20 -8.11
C ARG A 114 -1.85 -2.98 -6.84
N ILE A 115 -1.09 -3.99 -6.43
CA ILE A 115 -0.07 -3.89 -5.38
C ILE A 115 1.28 -4.18 -6.00
N ALA A 116 2.24 -3.26 -5.84
CA ALA A 116 3.63 -3.43 -6.24
C ALA A 116 4.53 -3.30 -5.01
N VAL A 117 5.39 -4.27 -4.78
CA VAL A 117 6.44 -4.27 -3.75
C VAL A 117 7.78 -4.22 -4.46
N LEU A 118 8.59 -3.20 -4.16
CA LEU A 118 9.92 -2.99 -4.74
C LEU A 118 10.93 -3.06 -3.61
N SER A 119 11.71 -4.16 -3.55
CA SER A 119 12.69 -4.38 -2.49
C SER A 119 13.83 -5.29 -2.94
N SER A 120 14.95 -5.33 -2.21
CA SER A 120 16.02 -6.28 -2.52
C SER A 120 15.60 -7.73 -2.17
N THR A 121 14.96 -7.90 -1.01
CA THR A 121 14.55 -9.20 -0.47
C THR A 121 13.19 -9.14 0.21
N VAL A 122 12.42 -10.22 0.08
CA VAL A 122 11.20 -10.51 0.84
C VAL A 122 11.37 -11.84 1.56
N LYS A 123 11.31 -11.81 2.89
CA LYS A 123 11.43 -12.97 3.79
C LYS A 123 10.27 -12.96 4.77
N THR A 124 9.68 -14.12 5.04
CA THR A 124 8.58 -14.23 6.01
C THR A 124 8.38 -15.70 6.39
N SER A 125 7.67 -15.96 7.49
CA SER A 125 7.21 -17.32 7.79
C SER A 125 6.05 -17.72 6.87
N GLN A 126 5.05 -16.86 6.72
CA GLN A 126 3.87 -17.04 5.87
C GLN A 126 3.79 -15.93 4.81
N LEU A 127 3.60 -16.34 3.56
CA LEU A 127 3.34 -15.45 2.45
C LEU A 127 1.95 -15.77 1.89
N GLU A 128 1.03 -14.82 2.03
CA GLU A 128 -0.36 -14.93 1.58
C GLU A 128 -0.65 -13.88 0.51
N LEU A 129 -0.99 -14.36 -0.70
CA LEU A 129 -1.17 -13.52 -1.87
C LEU A 129 -2.51 -13.80 -2.54
N ASP A 130 -3.40 -12.82 -2.53
CA ASP A 130 -4.75 -12.93 -3.06
C ASP A 130 -5.00 -11.98 -4.23
N ALA A 131 -4.74 -12.46 -5.44
CA ALA A 131 -4.99 -11.70 -6.68
C ALA A 131 -6.35 -12.10 -7.31
N LEU A 132 -7.42 -11.53 -6.80
CA LEU A 132 -8.80 -11.88 -7.14
C LEU A 132 -9.38 -10.98 -8.25
N ASN A 133 -10.41 -11.43 -8.96
CA ASN A 133 -11.03 -10.71 -10.08
C ASN A 133 -10.03 -10.30 -11.19
N SER A 134 -9.69 -9.02 -11.33
CA SER A 134 -8.63 -8.51 -12.23
C SER A 134 -7.50 -7.83 -11.44
N GLY A 135 -7.43 -8.03 -10.13
CA GLY A 135 -6.40 -7.47 -9.27
C GLY A 135 -5.04 -8.10 -9.57
N GLU A 136 -3.98 -7.30 -9.47
CA GLU A 136 -2.61 -7.71 -9.78
C GLU A 136 -1.69 -7.45 -8.58
N ILE A 137 -0.79 -8.39 -8.34
CA ILE A 137 0.23 -8.30 -7.30
C ILE A 137 1.59 -8.46 -7.97
N CYS A 138 2.54 -7.59 -7.65
CA CYS A 138 3.89 -7.66 -8.17
C CYS A 138 4.91 -7.50 -7.03
N ILE A 139 5.87 -8.42 -6.94
CA ILE A 139 7.00 -8.36 -6.01
C ILE A 139 8.29 -8.32 -6.83
N ASP A 140 8.87 -7.14 -6.95
CA ASP A 140 10.21 -6.98 -7.48
C ASP A 140 11.21 -7.18 -6.34
N ALA A 141 11.72 -8.40 -6.23
CA ALA A 141 12.80 -8.75 -5.31
C ALA A 141 13.67 -9.85 -5.91
N GLN A 142 14.97 -9.79 -5.62
CA GLN A 142 15.94 -10.82 -6.04
C GLN A 142 15.70 -12.12 -5.27
N GLU A 143 15.29 -12.00 -4.01
CA GLU A 143 15.04 -13.13 -3.13
C GLU A 143 13.63 -13.01 -2.53
N VAL A 144 12.78 -14.01 -2.79
CA VAL A 144 11.49 -14.17 -2.12
C VAL A 144 11.49 -15.52 -1.41
N LYS A 145 11.60 -15.51 -0.08
CA LYS A 145 11.62 -16.71 0.78
C LYS A 145 10.44 -16.71 1.74
N ALA A 146 9.77 -17.85 1.82
CA ALA A 146 8.69 -18.07 2.78
C ALA A 146 8.65 -19.56 3.16
N THR A 147 8.38 -19.85 4.43
CA THR A 147 8.22 -21.23 4.91
C THR A 147 6.91 -21.83 4.40
N TRP A 148 5.83 -21.06 4.49
CA TRP A 148 4.51 -21.39 3.96
C TRP A 148 4.07 -20.37 2.91
N ARG A 149 3.34 -20.84 1.89
CA ARG A 149 2.81 -19.99 0.81
C ARG A 149 1.38 -20.35 0.48
N ASP A 150 0.47 -19.40 0.63
CA ASP A 150 -0.85 -19.43 0.00
C ASP A 150 -0.88 -18.38 -1.12
N ILE A 151 -1.25 -18.81 -2.33
CA ILE A 151 -1.24 -17.94 -3.51
C ILE A 151 -2.47 -18.23 -4.36
N GLN A 152 -3.45 -17.35 -4.25
CA GLN A 152 -4.65 -17.30 -5.08
C GLN A 152 -4.42 -16.39 -6.29
N GLY A 153 -4.92 -16.80 -7.46
CA GLY A 153 -4.78 -15.99 -8.67
C GLY A 153 -3.36 -15.95 -9.26
N LYS A 154 -2.58 -17.04 -9.15
CA LYS A 154 -1.17 -17.18 -9.61
C LYS A 154 -0.81 -16.60 -10.99
N LYS A 155 -1.76 -16.42 -11.91
CA LYS A 155 -1.53 -15.78 -13.23
C LYS A 155 -1.41 -14.25 -13.16
N LYS A 156 -1.86 -13.63 -12.06
CA LYS A 156 -1.87 -12.17 -11.81
C LYS A 156 -0.89 -11.74 -10.72
N VAL A 157 -0.20 -12.72 -10.13
CA VAL A 157 0.90 -12.49 -9.20
C VAL A 157 2.19 -12.57 -10.01
N SER A 158 3.05 -11.56 -9.92
CA SER A 158 4.34 -11.49 -10.60
C SER A 158 5.50 -11.29 -9.62
N MET A 159 6.59 -12.00 -9.85
CA MET A 159 7.84 -11.99 -9.08
C MET A 159 9.01 -12.13 -10.07
N PRO A 160 9.24 -11.13 -10.95
CA PRO A 160 10.08 -11.29 -12.14
C PRO A 160 11.52 -11.72 -11.86
N ASN A 161 12.05 -11.31 -10.70
CA ASN A 161 13.43 -11.53 -10.28
C ASN A 161 13.60 -12.69 -9.28
N ALA A 162 12.52 -13.33 -8.85
CA ALA A 162 12.57 -14.49 -7.95
C ALA A 162 12.74 -15.83 -8.71
N VAL A 163 13.16 -16.87 -7.99
CA VAL A 163 13.24 -18.25 -8.52
C VAL A 163 11.88 -18.75 -9.01
N LYS A 164 10.80 -18.45 -8.25
CA LYS A 164 9.42 -18.74 -8.63
C LYS A 164 8.73 -17.45 -9.06
N LYS A 165 8.51 -17.28 -10.36
CA LYS A 165 8.12 -15.98 -10.94
C LYS A 165 6.62 -15.64 -10.87
N HIS A 166 5.71 -16.56 -11.18
CA HIS A 166 4.24 -16.31 -11.32
C HIS A 166 3.87 -15.18 -12.34
N GLY A 167 2.77 -15.34 -13.12
CA GLY A 167 2.60 -14.99 -14.56
C GLY A 167 3.00 -13.60 -15.12
N THR A 168 4.30 -13.37 -15.34
CA THR A 168 4.96 -12.05 -15.49
C THR A 168 4.62 -11.16 -16.70
N THR A 169 4.32 -9.89 -16.42
CA THR A 169 5.09 -8.73 -16.94
C THR A 169 5.56 -7.97 -15.68
N GLY A 170 6.80 -7.47 -15.65
CA GLY A 170 7.49 -7.03 -14.42
C GLY A 170 6.87 -5.85 -13.68
N CYS A 171 7.39 -5.53 -12.49
CA CYS A 171 6.91 -4.40 -11.70
C CYS A 171 7.45 -3.11 -12.31
N VAL A 172 6.57 -2.22 -12.75
CA VAL A 172 6.98 -0.90 -13.23
C VAL A 172 6.83 0.08 -12.09
N ALA A 173 7.97 0.50 -11.51
CA ALA A 173 8.00 1.59 -10.54
C ALA A 173 7.35 2.82 -11.18
N SER A 174 6.38 3.40 -10.49
CA SER A 174 5.72 4.59 -11.02
C SER A 174 6.45 5.84 -10.60
N LYS A 175 6.35 6.87 -11.44
CA LYS A 175 6.77 8.21 -11.02
C LYS A 175 5.86 8.67 -9.88
N LEU A 176 6.46 9.06 -8.74
CA LEU A 176 5.71 9.64 -7.64
C LEU A 176 4.91 10.86 -8.12
N PRO A 177 3.69 11.07 -7.59
CA PRO A 177 2.92 12.26 -7.90
C PRO A 177 3.72 13.52 -7.51
N ALA A 178 3.60 14.57 -8.31
CA ALA A 178 4.29 15.82 -8.02
C ALA A 178 3.79 16.41 -6.70
N ARG A 179 4.71 16.84 -5.83
CA ARG A 179 4.43 17.56 -4.58
C ARG A 179 3.96 18.99 -4.88
N LYS A 180 2.73 19.10 -5.41
CA LYS A 180 2.05 20.34 -5.76
C LYS A 180 0.55 20.15 -5.64
N ALA A 181 -0.19 21.23 -5.42
CA ALA A 181 -1.63 21.18 -5.34
C ALA A 181 -2.23 20.67 -6.67
N ALA A 182 -3.17 19.74 -6.56
CA ALA A 182 -3.90 19.15 -7.68
C ALA A 182 -5.37 19.56 -7.63
N GLN A 183 -5.98 19.71 -8.81
CA GLN A 183 -7.38 20.09 -8.90
C GLN A 183 -8.26 18.98 -8.32
N ILE A 184 -9.18 19.37 -7.43
CA ILE A 184 -10.26 18.55 -6.92
C ILE A 184 -11.57 19.15 -7.40
N THR A 185 -12.51 18.30 -7.81
CA THR A 185 -13.86 18.71 -8.19
C THR A 185 -14.82 17.72 -7.54
N ALA A 186 -15.81 18.22 -6.81
CA ALA A 186 -16.88 17.38 -6.31
C ALA A 186 -17.65 16.77 -7.50
N PRO A 187 -18.07 15.49 -7.42
CA PRO A 187 -18.99 14.97 -8.41
C PRO A 187 -20.24 15.86 -8.47
N PRO A 188 -20.85 16.08 -9.64
CA PRO A 188 -22.08 16.84 -9.72
C PRO A 188 -23.11 16.19 -8.79
N ASN A 189 -23.77 16.99 -7.96
CA ASN A 189 -24.94 16.55 -7.20
C ASN A 189 -25.98 16.08 -8.21
N PHE A 190 -26.05 14.78 -8.47
CA PHE A 190 -27.24 14.20 -9.07
C PHE A 190 -28.34 14.39 -8.03
N GLY A 191 -29.20 15.37 -8.30
CA GLY A 191 -30.30 15.73 -7.42
C GLY A 191 -31.07 14.49 -6.99
N HIS A 192 -31.52 14.53 -5.74
CA HIS A 192 -32.55 13.67 -5.18
C HIS A 192 -33.65 13.40 -6.24
N TRP A 193 -33.64 12.21 -6.85
CA TRP A 193 -34.84 11.71 -7.51
C TRP A 193 -35.69 11.07 -6.42
N ILE A 194 -36.67 11.85 -5.94
CA ILE A 194 -37.80 11.32 -5.20
C ILE A 194 -38.75 10.73 -6.23
N HIS A 195 -38.96 9.41 -6.19
CA HIS A 195 -40.20 8.75 -6.55
C HIS A 195 -40.42 7.54 -5.64
#